data_AF-A0A926CA24-F1
#
_entry.id   AF-A0A926CA24-F1
#
_cell.length_a   1.000
_cell.length_b   1.000
_cell.length_c   1.000
_cell.angle_alpha   90.00
_cell.angle_beta   90.00
_cell.angle_gamma   90.00
#
_symmetry.space_group_name_H-M   'P 1'
#
loop_
_entity.id
_entity.type
_entity.pdbx_description
1 polymer ?
#
loop_
_entity_poly.entity_id
_entity_poly.type
_entity_poly.pdbx_seq_one_letter_code
_entity_poly.pdbx_strand_id
1 'polypeptide(L)'
;LSAGPTERNYSDEAVLAELNYPLDFNINYLNGWLVAHGKQPFATKRLPGPRDWLFASRAYAQLGLEWPEHAAQIKPERQAALDAVGRDLEQAMKNISTRLTADGPQGNAPLFTEVISNYTRHLGAFDVGLQATQATFVQEQANQRERSTPFDLYGGVEQQLQYRPTDMTNITCAGLRGEASVPAPHNLKNIIPNYNQIALSDYLNVNKVYVCYGGEWTDIRRMCARCSLSAILRVFIQVGFGDSRGFIRVATRSIYAAEREVMESQQPLPRAVAGWEQAPFYKAQFEEQFVNATPAALPPAEASQLAAKISDLENALVGLQQTFDARVKSEMNGGSLKDDTVALAGGKKLLESFVALGMPQALESDDLLRSLLYGNQSLVDDQQVIAAYTRPISTTQLTINPRLELMATATKRHEALGELLTRYTDAINAESYSEPISLINNTRLQMNLSMTLAGIDAGAPPVPGGPDVPGTPDTPGSQRFFLPFVGL
;
A
#
# COMPACT_ATOMS: atom_id res chain seq x y z
N LEU A 1 31.55 28.26 -10.99
CA LEU A 1 31.01 26.88 -10.85
C LEU A 1 29.49 27.00 -10.92
N SER A 2 28.82 26.16 -11.71
CA SER A 2 27.35 26.16 -11.80
C SER A 2 26.75 25.68 -10.48
N ALA A 3 25.53 26.13 -10.16
CA ALA A 3 24.81 25.73 -8.95
C ALA A 3 23.40 25.19 -9.26
N GLY A 4 23.17 24.75 -10.50
CA GLY A 4 21.88 24.26 -10.99
C GLY A 4 20.79 25.34 -11.11
N PRO A 5 19.52 24.95 -11.38
CA PRO A 5 18.38 25.86 -11.52
C PRO A 5 18.03 26.60 -10.22
N THR A 6 17.61 27.86 -10.31
CA THR A 6 17.25 28.70 -9.15
C THR A 6 15.82 28.53 -8.67
N GLU A 7 14.91 28.27 -9.60
CA GLU A 7 13.48 28.10 -9.35
C GLU A 7 13.14 26.63 -9.61
N ARG A 8 12.78 25.93 -8.53
CA ARG A 8 12.41 24.51 -8.57
C ARG A 8 11.14 24.33 -7.76
N ASN A 9 10.31 23.37 -8.15
CA ASN A 9 9.05 23.11 -7.46
C ASN A 9 9.28 22.13 -6.28
N TYR A 10 8.90 22.55 -5.07
CA TYR A 10 9.05 21.75 -3.86
C TYR A 10 7.76 21.03 -3.44
N SER A 11 6.67 21.08 -4.23
CA SER A 11 5.46 20.32 -3.94
C SER A 11 5.70 18.81 -4.04
N ASP A 12 4.94 18.03 -3.27
CA ASP A 12 5.13 16.57 -3.16
C ASP A 12 5.02 15.87 -4.52
N GLU A 13 4.15 16.36 -5.40
CA GLU A 13 3.94 15.82 -6.76
C GLU A 13 5.11 16.14 -7.71
N ALA A 14 5.88 17.19 -7.41
CA ALA A 14 7.02 17.59 -8.21
C ALA A 14 8.33 16.91 -7.79
N VAL A 15 8.42 16.42 -6.53
CA VAL A 15 9.65 15.84 -5.96
C VAL A 15 10.25 14.77 -6.87
N LEU A 16 9.44 13.86 -7.41
CA LEU A 16 9.93 12.80 -8.29
C LEU A 16 10.56 13.35 -9.58
N ALA A 17 9.88 14.30 -10.23
CA ALA A 17 10.36 14.89 -11.47
C ALA A 17 11.63 15.73 -11.24
N GLU A 18 11.67 16.45 -10.12
CA GLU A 18 12.79 17.28 -9.72
C GLU A 18 13.99 16.41 -9.32
N LEU A 19 13.82 15.28 -8.65
CA LEU A 19 14.96 14.43 -8.28
C LEU A 19 15.54 13.61 -9.45
N ASN A 20 15.04 13.77 -10.68
CA ASN A 20 15.61 13.15 -11.88
C ASN A 20 16.90 13.82 -12.39
N TYR A 21 17.25 15.02 -11.92
CA TYR A 21 18.56 15.58 -12.22
C TYR A 21 19.66 14.78 -11.51
N PRO A 22 20.91 14.80 -12.01
CA PRO A 22 22.03 14.18 -11.32
C PRO A 22 22.19 14.71 -9.89
N LEU A 23 22.64 13.85 -8.97
CA LEU A 23 22.66 14.12 -7.52
C LEU A 23 23.43 15.41 -7.16
N ASP A 24 24.48 15.73 -7.91
CA ASP A 24 25.27 16.96 -7.79
C ASP A 24 24.48 18.24 -8.08
N PHE A 25 23.39 18.17 -8.85
CA PHE A 25 22.45 19.29 -9.04
C PHE A 25 21.34 19.31 -7.98
N ASN A 26 21.05 18.16 -7.35
CA ASN A 26 19.97 18.04 -6.38
C ASN A 26 20.35 18.53 -4.99
N ILE A 27 21.64 18.74 -4.69
CA ILE A 27 22.07 19.26 -3.39
C ILE A 27 21.33 20.55 -2.98
N ASN A 28 21.19 21.52 -3.88
CA ASN A 28 20.47 22.76 -3.58
C ASN A 28 18.95 22.54 -3.51
N TYR A 29 18.43 21.55 -4.24
CA TYR A 29 17.02 21.19 -4.19
C TYR A 29 16.65 20.56 -2.86
N LEU A 30 17.45 19.61 -2.37
CA LEU A 30 17.23 18.96 -1.07
C LEU A 30 17.27 19.99 0.07
N ASN A 31 18.22 20.93 0.01
CA ASN A 31 18.27 22.02 0.99
C ASN A 31 17.04 22.94 0.88
N GLY A 32 16.63 23.29 -0.34
CA GLY A 32 15.44 24.10 -0.59
C GLY A 32 14.14 23.41 -0.17
N TRP A 33 14.04 22.09 -0.38
CA TRP A 33 12.91 21.27 0.05
C TRP A 33 12.76 21.31 1.57
N LEU A 34 13.86 21.19 2.32
CA LEU A 34 13.83 21.33 3.78
C LEU A 34 13.29 22.71 4.20
N VAL A 35 13.79 23.79 3.60
CA VAL A 35 13.34 25.16 3.90
C VAL A 35 11.86 25.35 3.56
N ALA A 36 11.41 24.85 2.41
CA ALA A 36 10.01 24.94 1.98
C ALA A 36 9.05 24.21 2.93
N HIS A 37 9.53 23.17 3.61
CA HIS A 37 8.77 22.40 4.61
C HIS A 37 9.04 22.84 6.05
N GLY A 38 9.65 24.02 6.26
CA GLY A 38 9.91 24.58 7.58
C GLY A 38 10.93 23.78 8.40
N LYS A 39 11.83 23.05 7.74
CA LYS A 39 12.90 22.25 8.36
C LYS A 39 14.23 23.00 8.31
N GLN A 40 15.14 22.60 9.19
CA GLN A 40 16.47 23.20 9.25
C GLN A 40 17.27 22.86 7.97
N PRO A 41 17.79 23.87 7.25
CA PRO A 41 18.65 23.61 6.10
C PRO A 41 20.01 23.06 6.55
N PHE A 42 20.62 22.20 5.73
CA PHE A 42 21.99 21.74 5.94
C PHE A 42 23.04 22.73 5.36
N ALA A 43 22.60 23.72 4.57
CA ALA A 43 23.44 24.80 4.05
C ALA A 43 22.74 26.16 4.13
N THR A 44 23.45 27.19 4.60
CA THR A 44 22.95 28.56 4.73
C THR A 44 23.05 29.39 3.46
N LYS A 45 23.85 28.91 2.49
CA LYS A 45 24.02 29.52 1.18
C LYS A 45 23.87 28.48 0.09
N ARG A 46 23.57 28.95 -1.12
CA ARG A 46 23.54 28.11 -2.31
C ARG A 46 24.93 27.51 -2.54
N LEU A 47 24.98 26.20 -2.73
CA LEU A 47 26.22 25.48 -2.94
C LEU A 47 26.55 25.37 -4.42
N PRO A 48 27.83 25.56 -4.81
CA PRO A 48 28.31 25.17 -6.13
C PRO A 48 28.10 23.67 -6.39
N GLY A 49 28.00 23.27 -7.65
CA GLY A 49 27.91 21.86 -8.02
C GLY A 49 29.16 21.09 -7.60
N PRO A 50 29.04 20.00 -6.81
CA PRO A 50 30.19 19.20 -6.39
C PRO A 50 31.05 18.69 -7.54
N ARG A 51 30.42 18.35 -8.67
CA ARG A 51 31.09 17.89 -9.89
C ARG A 51 31.96 18.97 -10.52
N ASP A 52 31.43 20.17 -10.70
CA ASP A 52 32.18 21.32 -11.25
C ASP A 52 33.37 21.66 -10.35
N TRP A 53 33.14 21.67 -9.03
CA TRP A 53 34.19 21.88 -8.05
C TRP A 53 35.28 20.81 -8.15
N LEU A 54 34.89 19.53 -8.21
CA LEU A 54 35.81 18.40 -8.32
C LEU A 54 36.68 18.50 -9.58
N PHE A 55 36.09 18.83 -10.73
CA PHE A 55 36.84 19.03 -11.98
C PHE A 55 37.81 20.19 -11.87
N ALA A 56 37.37 21.34 -11.35
CA ALA A 56 38.23 22.49 -11.16
C ALA A 56 39.40 22.16 -10.23
N SER A 57 39.15 21.55 -9.07
CA SER A 57 40.18 21.19 -8.11
C SER A 57 41.18 20.18 -8.67
N ARG A 58 40.73 19.19 -9.46
CA ARG A 58 41.63 18.25 -10.13
C ARG A 58 42.47 18.92 -11.22
N ALA A 59 41.90 19.85 -11.99
CA ALA A 59 42.66 20.59 -12.99
C ALA A 59 43.75 21.46 -12.35
N TYR A 60 43.46 22.11 -11.21
CA TYR A 60 44.45 22.84 -10.43
C TYR A 60 45.51 21.89 -9.85
N ALA A 61 45.10 20.72 -9.34
CA ALA A 61 46.03 19.75 -8.81
C ALA A 61 47.00 19.24 -9.89
N GLN A 62 46.47 18.92 -11.08
CA GLN A 62 47.26 18.47 -12.22
C GLN A 62 48.22 19.56 -12.71
N LEU A 63 47.77 20.82 -12.78
CA LEU A 63 48.64 21.94 -13.16
C LEU A 63 49.81 22.09 -12.16
N GLY A 64 49.54 21.99 -10.86
CA GLY A 64 50.58 22.08 -9.83
C GLY A 64 51.61 20.94 -9.91
N LEU A 65 51.18 19.73 -10.30
CA LEU A 65 52.05 18.56 -10.42
C LEU A 65 52.85 18.53 -11.73
N GLU A 66 52.21 18.85 -12.85
CA GLU A 66 52.82 18.69 -14.18
C GLU A 66 53.51 19.97 -14.68
N TRP A 67 53.04 21.15 -14.27
CA TRP A 67 53.52 22.45 -14.76
C TRP A 67 53.68 23.46 -13.60
N PRO A 68 54.54 23.20 -12.60
CA PRO A 68 54.63 24.01 -11.39
C PRO A 68 54.95 25.49 -11.66
N GLU A 69 55.74 25.80 -12.68
CA GLU A 69 56.06 27.18 -13.08
C GLU A 69 54.82 27.96 -13.57
N HIS A 70 53.87 27.28 -14.21
CA HIS A 70 52.60 27.89 -14.65
C HIS A 70 51.60 27.97 -13.49
N ALA A 71 51.57 26.96 -12.64
CA ALA A 71 50.79 27.01 -11.41
C ALA A 71 51.20 28.22 -10.55
N ALA A 72 52.50 28.50 -10.39
CA ALA A 72 53.00 29.64 -9.63
C ALA A 72 52.50 31.01 -10.13
N GLN A 73 51.99 31.11 -11.36
CA GLN A 73 51.39 32.33 -11.91
C GLN A 73 49.93 32.51 -11.49
N ILE A 74 49.30 31.48 -10.91
CA ILE A 74 47.94 31.56 -10.39
C ILE A 74 47.93 32.42 -9.13
N LYS A 75 47.03 33.39 -9.11
CA LYS A 75 46.73 34.21 -7.93
C LYS A 75 46.32 33.33 -6.73
N PRO A 76 47.02 33.39 -5.58
CA PRO A 76 46.71 32.57 -4.40
C PRO A 76 45.25 32.70 -3.94
N GLU A 77 44.63 33.86 -4.13
CA GLU A 77 43.23 34.10 -3.77
C GLU A 77 42.25 33.20 -4.53
N ARG A 78 42.58 32.81 -5.78
CA ARG A 78 41.75 31.89 -6.57
C ARG A 78 41.78 30.48 -6.01
N GLN A 79 42.95 30.00 -5.57
CA GLN A 79 43.08 28.72 -4.91
C GLN A 79 42.34 28.74 -3.57
N ALA A 80 42.54 29.79 -2.77
CA ALA A 80 41.86 29.94 -1.48
C ALA A 80 40.33 29.96 -1.63
N ALA A 81 39.81 30.62 -2.67
CA ALA A 81 38.39 30.61 -3.00
C ALA A 81 37.87 29.22 -3.40
N LEU A 82 38.65 28.47 -4.20
CA LEU A 82 38.27 27.11 -4.62
C LEU A 82 38.29 26.12 -3.44
N ASP A 83 39.27 26.23 -2.54
CA ASP A 83 39.34 25.45 -1.31
C ASP A 83 38.21 25.82 -0.33
N ALA A 84 37.83 27.11 -0.26
CA ALA A 84 36.68 27.55 0.52
C ALA A 84 35.37 26.91 0.04
N VAL A 85 35.15 26.82 -1.27
CA VAL A 85 34.00 26.09 -1.84
C VAL A 85 34.04 24.61 -1.43
N GLY A 86 35.22 23.99 -1.43
CA GLY A 86 35.39 22.61 -0.98
C GLY A 86 35.00 22.41 0.48
N ARG A 87 35.41 23.33 1.37
CA ARG A 87 35.00 23.33 2.78
C ARG A 87 33.49 23.50 2.94
N ASP A 88 32.88 24.40 2.17
CA ASP A 88 31.44 24.64 2.23
C ASP A 88 30.65 23.39 1.84
N LEU A 89 31.10 22.71 0.78
CA LEU A 89 30.50 21.45 0.32
C LEU A 89 30.68 20.34 1.35
N GLU A 90 31.90 20.18 1.88
CA GLU A 90 32.20 19.20 2.91
C GLU A 90 31.33 19.40 4.15
N GLN A 91 31.25 20.64 4.64
CA GLN A 91 30.42 20.98 5.79
C GLN A 91 28.94 20.74 5.50
N ALA A 92 28.46 21.07 4.31
CA ALA A 92 27.06 20.87 3.94
C ALA A 92 26.67 19.39 3.91
N MET A 93 27.49 18.51 3.34
CA MET A 93 27.17 17.07 3.36
C MET A 93 27.33 16.50 4.77
N LYS A 94 28.30 16.99 5.56
CA LYS A 94 28.44 16.62 6.97
C LYS A 94 27.21 17.03 7.79
N ASN A 95 26.58 18.16 7.44
CA ASN A 95 25.35 18.62 8.08
C ASN A 95 24.11 17.75 7.75
N ILE A 96 24.20 16.85 6.76
CA ILE A 96 23.14 15.88 6.48
C ILE A 96 23.22 14.72 7.49
N SER A 97 24.40 14.13 7.72
CA SER A 97 24.58 13.05 8.71
C SER A 97 24.69 13.54 10.14
N THR A 98 25.16 14.76 10.35
CA THR A 98 25.41 15.33 11.67
C THR A 98 24.75 16.69 11.84
N ARG A 99 24.47 17.08 13.08
CA ARG A 99 24.03 18.40 13.48
C ARG A 99 24.93 18.90 14.60
N LEU A 100 25.24 20.19 14.60
CA LEU A 100 26.02 20.79 15.68
C LEU A 100 25.10 21.11 16.86
N THR A 101 25.46 20.61 18.04
CA THR A 101 24.76 20.89 19.30
C THR A 101 25.72 21.47 20.33
N ALA A 102 25.21 21.87 21.51
CA ALA A 102 26.04 22.35 22.61
C ALA A 102 27.06 21.29 23.09
N ASP A 103 26.71 20.01 22.96
CA ASP A 103 27.56 18.86 23.35
C ASP A 103 28.49 18.41 22.21
N GLY A 104 28.52 19.13 21.09
CA GLY A 104 29.30 18.79 19.90
C GLY A 104 28.46 18.24 18.74
N PRO A 105 29.13 17.69 17.70
CA PRO A 105 28.46 17.06 16.57
C PRO A 105 27.68 15.81 17.00
N GLN A 106 26.39 15.78 16.72
CA GLN A 106 25.50 14.65 16.95
C GLN A 106 24.98 14.11 15.62
N GLY A 107 24.61 12.84 15.54
CA GLY A 107 23.86 12.29 14.41
C GLY A 107 22.58 13.08 14.15
N ASN A 108 22.27 13.34 12.88
CA ASN A 108 21.10 14.13 12.48
C ASN A 108 19.82 13.26 12.43
N ALA A 109 19.52 12.56 13.53
CA ALA A 109 18.31 11.74 13.66
C ALA A 109 17.01 12.49 13.30
N PRO A 110 16.83 13.79 13.65
CA PRO A 110 15.61 14.52 13.28
C PRO A 110 15.41 14.63 11.76
N LEU A 111 16.48 14.83 10.98
CA LEU A 111 16.38 14.91 9.53
C LEU A 111 15.88 13.59 8.94
N PHE A 112 16.52 12.46 9.30
CA PHE A 112 16.12 11.16 8.77
C PHE A 112 14.72 10.76 9.23
N THR A 113 14.37 11.05 10.47
CA THR A 113 13.00 10.85 10.99
C THR A 113 11.98 11.62 10.15
N GLU A 114 12.28 12.87 9.79
CA GLU A 114 11.39 13.70 8.98
C GLU A 114 11.21 13.12 7.56
N VAL A 115 12.29 12.73 6.91
CA VAL A 115 12.22 12.21 5.53
C VAL A 115 11.53 10.84 5.48
N ILE A 116 11.74 9.99 6.49
CA ILE A 116 10.97 8.74 6.66
C ILE A 116 9.49 9.05 6.88
N SER A 117 9.16 10.01 7.75
CA SER A 117 7.79 10.47 7.99
C SER A 117 7.13 10.98 6.72
N ASN A 118 7.89 11.66 5.85
CA ASN A 118 7.42 12.09 4.54
C ASN A 118 7.01 10.90 3.67
N TYR A 119 7.88 9.89 3.55
CA TYR A 119 7.57 8.67 2.82
C TYR A 119 6.34 7.94 3.39
N THR A 120 6.28 7.73 4.71
CA THR A 120 5.17 6.97 5.34
C THR A 120 3.84 7.70 5.24
N ARG A 121 3.83 9.04 5.25
CA ARG A 121 2.63 9.84 5.01
C ARG A 121 2.06 9.59 3.61
N HIS A 122 2.90 9.62 2.57
CA HIS A 122 2.46 9.34 1.20
C HIS A 122 2.06 7.89 1.00
N LEU A 123 2.75 6.95 1.64
CA LEU A 123 2.34 5.55 1.66
C LEU A 123 0.94 5.37 2.28
N GLY A 124 0.65 6.08 3.38
CA GLY A 124 -0.67 6.06 4.02
C GLY A 124 -1.76 6.70 3.16
N ALA A 125 -1.47 7.83 2.51
CA ALA A 125 -2.39 8.46 1.56
C ALA A 125 -2.73 7.52 0.39
N PHE A 126 -1.70 6.88 -0.17
CA PHE A 126 -1.86 5.90 -1.23
C PHE A 126 -2.72 4.69 -0.82
N ASP A 127 -2.53 4.15 0.40
CA ASP A 127 -3.39 3.05 0.92
C ASP A 127 -4.84 3.48 1.07
N VAL A 128 -5.10 4.68 1.60
CA VAL A 128 -6.46 5.25 1.69
C VAL A 128 -7.08 5.38 0.30
N GLY A 129 -6.32 5.85 -0.68
CA GLY A 129 -6.73 5.88 -2.09
C GLY A 129 -7.13 4.49 -2.59
N LEU A 130 -6.26 3.48 -2.41
CA LEU A 130 -6.54 2.09 -2.82
C LEU A 130 -7.80 1.53 -2.15
N GLN A 131 -7.99 1.80 -0.85
CA GLN A 131 -9.18 1.42 -0.11
C GLN A 131 -10.44 2.03 -0.72
N ALA A 132 -10.40 3.33 -1.05
CA ALA A 132 -11.52 4.03 -1.69
C ALA A 132 -11.82 3.49 -3.09
N THR A 133 -10.79 3.21 -3.90
CA THR A 133 -10.95 2.57 -5.22
C THR A 133 -11.59 1.19 -5.09
N GLN A 134 -11.17 0.37 -4.12
CA GLN A 134 -11.75 -0.95 -3.86
C GLN A 134 -13.22 -0.85 -3.43
N ALA A 135 -13.53 0.01 -2.47
CA ALA A 135 -14.90 0.20 -1.99
C ALA A 135 -15.82 0.66 -3.12
N THR A 136 -15.37 1.60 -3.94
CA THR A 136 -16.11 2.09 -5.12
C THR A 136 -16.37 0.96 -6.11
N PHE A 137 -15.35 0.17 -6.44
CA PHE A 137 -15.49 -0.96 -7.36
C PHE A 137 -16.50 -1.99 -6.86
N VAL A 138 -16.40 -2.41 -5.60
CA VAL A 138 -17.32 -3.40 -5.03
C VAL A 138 -18.75 -2.86 -4.99
N GLN A 139 -18.94 -1.57 -4.66
CA GLN A 139 -20.25 -0.93 -4.68
C GLN A 139 -20.84 -0.87 -6.09
N GLU A 140 -20.04 -0.54 -7.11
CA GLU A 140 -20.47 -0.58 -8.51
C GLU A 140 -20.91 -2.00 -8.92
N GLN A 141 -20.15 -3.03 -8.53
CA GLN A 141 -20.51 -4.43 -8.82
C GLN A 141 -21.80 -4.86 -8.12
N ALA A 142 -22.05 -4.38 -6.90
CA ALA A 142 -23.29 -4.59 -6.16
C ALA A 142 -24.47 -3.90 -6.85
N ASN A 143 -24.32 -2.63 -7.20
CA ASN A 143 -25.34 -1.82 -7.88
C ASN A 143 -25.72 -2.42 -9.25
N GLN A 144 -24.73 -2.84 -10.05
CA GLN A 144 -24.93 -3.50 -11.34
C GLN A 144 -25.74 -4.80 -11.24
N ARG A 145 -25.77 -5.42 -10.06
CA ARG A 145 -26.51 -6.66 -9.77
C ARG A 145 -27.74 -6.42 -8.91
N GLU A 146 -28.12 -5.16 -8.70
CA GLU A 146 -29.26 -4.78 -7.87
C GLU A 146 -29.15 -5.38 -6.45
N ARG A 147 -27.95 -5.35 -5.87
CA ARG A 147 -27.67 -5.84 -4.52
C ARG A 147 -27.48 -4.64 -3.58
N SER A 148 -28.14 -4.69 -2.43
CA SER A 148 -28.10 -3.61 -1.43
C SER A 148 -26.86 -3.66 -0.52
N THR A 149 -26.16 -4.79 -0.48
CA THR A 149 -24.99 -5.00 0.37
C THR A 149 -23.80 -5.43 -0.48
N PRO A 150 -22.61 -4.83 -0.30
CA PRO A 150 -21.40 -5.25 -1.00
C PRO A 150 -20.92 -6.63 -0.50
N PHE A 151 -20.22 -7.35 -1.37
CA PHE A 151 -19.51 -8.59 -1.02
C PHE A 151 -18.02 -8.30 -0.75
N ASP A 152 -17.30 -9.22 -0.11
CA ASP A 152 -15.85 -9.11 0.05
C ASP A 152 -15.16 -9.66 -1.21
N LEU A 153 -14.50 -8.77 -1.96
CA LEU A 153 -13.77 -9.12 -3.18
C LEU A 153 -12.70 -10.19 -2.93
N TYR A 154 -12.11 -10.24 -1.72
CA TYR A 154 -11.07 -11.20 -1.33
C TYR A 154 -11.53 -12.12 -0.20
N GLY A 155 -12.84 -12.26 0.03
CA GLY A 155 -13.39 -13.17 1.05
C GLY A 155 -13.39 -14.64 0.64
N GLY A 156 -13.05 -14.94 -0.62
CA GLY A 156 -13.17 -16.27 -1.21
C GLY A 156 -14.61 -16.70 -1.49
N VAL A 157 -14.81 -17.95 -1.93
CA VAL A 157 -16.14 -18.49 -2.25
C VAL A 157 -16.97 -18.83 -1.00
N GLU A 158 -16.32 -19.07 0.13
CA GLU A 158 -16.96 -19.43 1.41
C GLU A 158 -17.43 -18.21 2.22
N GLN A 159 -17.24 -17.00 1.71
CA GLN A 159 -17.54 -15.77 2.42
C GLN A 159 -19.01 -15.72 2.88
N GLN A 160 -19.22 -15.21 4.09
CA GLN A 160 -20.57 -15.01 4.60
C GLN A 160 -21.15 -13.72 4.03
N LEU A 161 -22.35 -13.82 3.45
CA LEU A 161 -23.05 -12.68 2.89
C LEU A 161 -24.21 -12.25 3.78
N GLN A 162 -24.43 -10.93 3.85
CA GLN A 162 -25.70 -10.40 4.35
C GLN A 162 -26.84 -10.62 3.35
N TYR A 163 -26.50 -10.70 2.06
CA TYR A 163 -27.43 -11.05 1.00
C TYR A 163 -28.04 -12.44 1.20
N ARG A 164 -29.35 -12.54 0.99
CA ARG A 164 -30.08 -13.79 0.89
C ARG A 164 -30.79 -13.85 -0.45
N PRO A 165 -30.60 -14.91 -1.24
CA PRO A 165 -31.37 -15.12 -2.47
C PRO A 165 -32.87 -15.00 -2.22
N THR A 166 -33.61 -14.41 -3.15
CA THR A 166 -35.06 -14.22 -3.02
C THR A 166 -35.77 -15.55 -2.76
N ASP A 167 -35.38 -16.60 -3.49
CA ASP A 167 -35.93 -17.95 -3.34
C ASP A 167 -35.63 -18.59 -1.97
N MET A 168 -34.56 -18.15 -1.29
CA MET A 168 -34.28 -18.57 0.08
C MET A 168 -35.07 -17.79 1.14
N THR A 169 -35.78 -16.74 0.76
CA THR A 169 -36.69 -15.98 1.63
C THR A 169 -38.14 -16.36 1.37
N ASN A 170 -38.49 -16.54 0.10
CA ASN A 170 -39.82 -16.85 -0.39
C ASN A 170 -39.70 -17.97 -1.41
N ILE A 171 -40.30 -19.12 -1.13
CA ILE A 171 -40.27 -20.29 -2.01
C ILE A 171 -41.24 -20.03 -3.17
N THR A 172 -40.70 -19.83 -4.38
CA THR A 172 -41.47 -19.41 -5.57
C THR A 172 -41.79 -20.55 -6.53
N CYS A 173 -41.08 -21.68 -6.47
CA CYS A 173 -41.41 -22.84 -7.30
C CYS A 173 -42.23 -23.88 -6.52
N ALA A 174 -43.55 -23.79 -6.64
CA ALA A 174 -44.46 -24.90 -6.37
C ALA A 174 -44.82 -25.57 -7.71
N GLY A 175 -44.54 -26.87 -7.84
CA GLY A 175 -45.05 -27.73 -8.91
C GLY A 175 -45.27 -27.07 -10.29
N LEU A 176 -44.23 -26.52 -10.92
CA LEU A 176 -44.18 -26.09 -12.33
C LEU A 176 -45.27 -25.12 -12.88
N ARG A 177 -46.24 -24.59 -12.12
CA ARG A 177 -47.28 -23.69 -12.67
C ARG A 177 -47.80 -22.63 -11.69
N GLY A 178 -47.07 -21.51 -11.55
CA GLY A 178 -47.64 -20.22 -11.14
C GLY A 178 -48.38 -20.15 -9.80
N GLU A 179 -48.03 -21.02 -8.84
CA GLU A 179 -48.69 -21.06 -7.53
C GLU A 179 -48.16 -20.00 -6.56
N ALA A 180 -48.91 -19.81 -5.46
CA ALA A 180 -48.62 -18.81 -4.44
C ALA A 180 -47.23 -19.02 -3.81
N SER A 181 -46.44 -17.94 -3.77
CA SER A 181 -45.18 -17.87 -3.05
C SER A 181 -45.42 -18.06 -1.55
N VAL A 182 -44.68 -18.96 -0.91
CA VAL A 182 -44.76 -19.18 0.54
C VAL A 182 -43.45 -18.78 1.24
N PRO A 183 -43.47 -18.26 2.47
CA PRO A 183 -42.23 -17.91 3.17
C PRO A 183 -41.34 -19.13 3.43
N ALA A 184 -40.06 -19.02 3.10
CA ALA A 184 -39.09 -20.08 3.33
C ALA A 184 -38.79 -20.29 4.83
N PRO A 185 -38.40 -21.50 5.27
CA PRO A 185 -37.90 -21.71 6.63
C PRO A 185 -36.65 -20.87 6.89
N HIS A 186 -36.54 -20.25 8.06
CA HIS A 186 -35.36 -19.42 8.35
C HIS A 186 -34.06 -20.22 8.55
N ASN A 187 -34.17 -21.53 8.79
CA ASN A 187 -33.06 -22.45 9.05
C ASN A 187 -32.54 -23.15 7.78
N LEU A 188 -32.85 -22.66 6.57
CA LEU A 188 -32.38 -23.27 5.31
C LEU A 188 -30.85 -23.46 5.24
N LYS A 189 -30.07 -22.60 5.90
CA LYS A 189 -28.61 -22.73 6.00
C LYS A 189 -28.15 -24.06 6.60
N ASN A 190 -28.97 -24.68 7.47
CA ASN A 190 -28.63 -25.95 8.12
C ASN A 190 -28.86 -27.16 7.22
N ILE A 191 -29.65 -27.01 6.15
CA ILE A 191 -30.03 -28.13 5.28
C ILE A 191 -29.37 -28.08 3.89
N ILE A 192 -28.90 -26.89 3.47
CA ILE A 192 -28.26 -26.68 2.16
C ILE A 192 -26.74 -26.87 2.32
N PRO A 193 -26.12 -27.87 1.66
CA PRO A 193 -24.68 -27.97 1.62
C PRO A 193 -24.11 -26.78 0.84
N ASN A 194 -22.94 -26.27 1.25
CA ASN A 194 -22.28 -25.17 0.54
C ASN A 194 -23.15 -23.91 0.41
N TYR A 195 -23.90 -23.60 1.49
CA TYR A 195 -24.86 -22.50 1.50
C TYR A 195 -24.24 -21.15 1.08
N ASN A 196 -23.05 -20.83 1.58
CA ASN A 196 -22.39 -19.55 1.31
C ASN A 196 -21.98 -19.42 -0.16
N GLN A 197 -21.39 -20.47 -0.74
CA GLN A 197 -20.98 -20.53 -2.14
C GLN A 197 -22.19 -20.42 -3.07
N ILE A 198 -23.28 -21.11 -2.73
CA ILE A 198 -24.53 -21.07 -3.47
C ILE A 198 -25.14 -19.66 -3.42
N ALA A 199 -25.17 -19.03 -2.23
CA ALA A 199 -25.65 -17.66 -2.07
C ALA A 199 -24.77 -16.64 -2.81
N LEU A 200 -23.44 -16.81 -2.81
CA LEU A 200 -22.51 -15.95 -3.54
C LEU A 200 -22.64 -16.11 -5.06
N SER A 201 -22.86 -17.33 -5.54
CA SER A 201 -23.10 -17.56 -6.96
C SER A 201 -24.37 -16.88 -7.45
N ASP A 202 -25.43 -16.89 -6.64
CA ASP A 202 -26.67 -16.14 -6.95
C ASP A 202 -26.45 -14.62 -6.84
N TYR A 203 -25.70 -14.18 -5.81
CA TYR A 203 -25.30 -12.78 -5.66
C TYR A 203 -24.60 -12.27 -6.92
N LEU A 204 -23.62 -13.02 -7.44
CA LEU A 204 -22.81 -12.66 -8.60
C LEU A 204 -23.50 -12.92 -9.95
N ASN A 205 -24.73 -13.46 -9.95
CA ASN A 205 -25.47 -13.89 -11.14
C ASN A 205 -24.74 -14.96 -11.98
N VAL A 206 -23.93 -15.81 -11.35
CA VAL A 206 -23.22 -16.93 -12.03
C VAL A 206 -24.16 -18.11 -12.21
N ASN A 207 -24.85 -18.51 -11.14
CA ASN A 207 -25.90 -19.52 -11.15
C ASN A 207 -27.01 -19.05 -10.21
N LYS A 208 -28.24 -19.47 -10.48
CA LYS A 208 -29.41 -19.12 -9.67
C LYS A 208 -29.74 -20.22 -8.67
N VAL A 209 -30.25 -19.79 -7.53
CA VAL A 209 -30.83 -20.66 -6.52
C VAL A 209 -32.31 -20.80 -6.78
N TYR A 210 -32.79 -22.04 -6.65
CA TYR A 210 -34.20 -22.37 -6.72
C TYR A 210 -34.57 -23.11 -5.45
N VAL A 211 -35.50 -22.58 -4.68
CA VAL A 211 -36.09 -23.31 -3.55
C VAL A 211 -37.51 -23.62 -3.95
N CYS A 212 -37.80 -24.92 -4.04
CA CYS A 212 -39.11 -25.45 -4.36
C CYS A 212 -39.71 -26.15 -3.16
N TYR A 213 -41.04 -26.14 -3.07
CA TYR A 213 -41.78 -26.96 -2.14
C TYR A 213 -42.80 -27.81 -2.87
N GLY A 214 -43.17 -28.92 -2.24
CA GLY A 214 -44.11 -29.87 -2.82
C GLY A 214 -44.83 -30.68 -1.76
N GLY A 215 -45.93 -31.30 -2.19
CA GLY A 215 -46.66 -32.29 -1.44
C GLY A 215 -46.79 -33.57 -2.26
N GLU A 216 -46.61 -34.71 -1.62
CA GLU A 216 -46.84 -36.04 -2.20
C GLU A 216 -47.74 -36.85 -1.26
N TRP A 217 -48.72 -37.55 -1.82
CA TRP A 217 -49.45 -38.57 -1.06
C TRP A 217 -48.58 -39.82 -0.94
N THR A 218 -48.37 -40.28 0.28
CA THR A 218 -47.64 -41.50 0.60
C THR A 218 -48.54 -42.44 1.40
N ASP A 219 -48.25 -43.74 1.38
CA ASP A 219 -49.00 -44.76 2.13
C ASP A 219 -50.53 -44.71 1.90
N ILE A 220 -50.93 -44.70 0.62
CA ILE A 220 -52.34 -44.62 0.23
C ILE A 220 -53.02 -45.96 0.51
N ARG A 221 -54.02 -45.95 1.41
CA ARG A 221 -54.80 -47.12 1.82
C ARG A 221 -56.28 -46.89 1.55
N ARG A 222 -57.00 -47.95 1.17
CA ARG A 222 -58.45 -47.91 0.99
C ARG A 222 -59.14 -48.45 2.24
N MET A 223 -60.00 -47.65 2.87
CA MET A 223 -60.81 -48.06 4.03
C MET A 223 -62.25 -48.32 3.60
N CYS A 224 -62.83 -49.51 3.85
CA CYS A 224 -64.26 -49.81 3.60
C CYS A 224 -64.95 -50.22 4.92
N ALA A 225 -66.16 -49.75 5.22
CA ALA A 225 -67.40 -50.02 4.48
C ALA A 225 -68.00 -48.87 3.61
N ARG A 226 -67.46 -47.64 3.63
CA ARG A 226 -67.87 -46.54 2.72
C ARG A 226 -66.66 -45.81 2.09
N CYS A 227 -65.69 -46.60 1.63
CA CYS A 227 -64.61 -46.28 0.69
C CYS A 227 -64.05 -44.84 0.71
N SER A 228 -63.51 -44.39 1.83
CA SER A 228 -62.54 -43.28 1.87
C SER A 228 -61.14 -43.82 1.55
N LEU A 229 -60.32 -43.02 0.89
CA LEU A 229 -58.87 -43.26 0.84
C LEU A 229 -58.25 -42.56 2.04
N SER A 230 -57.31 -43.22 2.70
CA SER A 230 -56.46 -42.64 3.72
C SER A 230 -55.04 -42.53 3.15
N ALA A 231 -54.36 -41.42 3.38
CA ALA A 231 -52.98 -41.21 2.95
C ALA A 231 -52.22 -40.31 3.93
N ILE A 232 -50.89 -40.43 3.93
CA ILE A 232 -49.98 -39.56 4.66
C ILE A 232 -49.47 -38.50 3.69
N LEU A 233 -49.73 -37.22 3.98
CA LEU A 233 -49.15 -36.13 3.19
C LEU A 233 -47.67 -35.98 3.55
N ARG A 234 -46.78 -36.23 2.59
CA ARG A 234 -45.37 -35.90 2.68
C ARG A 234 -45.18 -34.50 2.10
N VAL A 235 -44.77 -33.55 2.95
CA VAL A 235 -44.41 -32.19 2.51
C VAL A 235 -42.90 -32.13 2.40
N PHE A 236 -42.38 -31.61 1.28
CA PHE A 236 -40.94 -31.53 1.06
C PHE A 236 -40.50 -30.16 0.55
N ILE A 237 -39.25 -29.82 0.88
CA ILE A 237 -38.50 -28.71 0.30
C ILE A 237 -37.38 -29.31 -0.52
N GLN A 238 -37.23 -28.83 -1.74
CA GLN A 238 -36.14 -29.18 -2.64
C GLN A 238 -35.40 -27.91 -3.02
N VAL A 239 -34.10 -27.90 -2.78
CA VAL A 239 -33.23 -26.81 -3.21
C VAL A 239 -32.47 -27.28 -4.44
N GLY A 240 -32.52 -26.46 -5.48
CA GLY A 240 -31.69 -26.62 -6.65
C GLY A 240 -30.82 -25.40 -6.91
N PHE A 241 -29.83 -25.65 -7.74
CA PHE A 241 -28.80 -24.70 -8.09
C PHE A 241 -28.40 -24.92 -9.55
N GLY A 242 -28.37 -23.85 -10.33
CA GLY A 242 -27.99 -23.97 -11.74
C GLY A 242 -28.35 -22.77 -12.59
N ASP A 243 -28.24 -22.94 -13.90
CA ASP A 243 -28.59 -21.93 -14.90
C ASP A 243 -29.79 -22.41 -15.74
N SER A 244 -30.13 -21.68 -16.79
CA SER A 244 -31.19 -22.08 -17.73
C SER A 244 -30.92 -23.40 -18.45
N ARG A 245 -29.69 -23.95 -18.38
CA ARG A 245 -29.27 -25.17 -19.08
C ARG A 245 -29.31 -26.41 -18.20
N GLY A 246 -29.46 -26.27 -16.88
CA GLY A 246 -29.55 -27.42 -15.99
C GLY A 246 -29.80 -27.06 -14.54
N PHE A 247 -30.66 -27.84 -13.89
CA PHE A 247 -30.99 -27.76 -12.47
C PHE A 247 -30.28 -28.89 -11.73
N ILE A 248 -29.39 -28.55 -10.79
CA ILE A 248 -28.72 -29.53 -9.90
C ILE A 248 -29.49 -29.54 -8.59
N ARG A 249 -29.95 -30.71 -8.15
CA ARG A 249 -30.61 -30.86 -6.86
C ARG A 249 -29.55 -30.89 -5.75
N VAL A 250 -29.49 -29.86 -4.91
CA VAL A 250 -28.48 -29.72 -3.84
C VAL A 250 -29.02 -30.05 -2.44
N ALA A 251 -30.33 -30.06 -2.26
CA ALA A 251 -30.93 -30.56 -1.02
C ALA A 251 -32.35 -31.05 -1.25
N THR A 252 -32.77 -32.04 -0.48
CA THR A 252 -34.18 -32.39 -0.31
C THR A 252 -34.42 -32.73 1.16
N ARG A 253 -35.46 -32.15 1.74
CA ARG A 253 -35.93 -32.44 3.10
C ARG A 253 -37.42 -32.63 3.07
N SER A 254 -37.92 -33.57 3.87
CA SER A 254 -39.34 -33.86 3.95
C SER A 254 -39.78 -34.07 5.39
N ILE A 255 -40.99 -33.62 5.67
CA ILE A 255 -41.76 -33.93 6.87
C ILE A 255 -43.00 -34.74 6.48
N TYR A 256 -43.54 -35.50 7.42
CA TYR A 256 -44.74 -36.31 7.20
C TYR A 256 -45.85 -35.76 8.09
N ALA A 257 -46.96 -35.36 7.47
CA ALA A 257 -48.16 -34.99 8.21
C ALA A 257 -48.84 -36.22 8.80
N ALA A 258 -49.74 -36.03 9.76
CA ALA A 258 -50.60 -37.10 10.25
C ALA A 258 -51.45 -37.72 9.12
N GLU A 259 -51.78 -39.00 9.26
CA GLU A 259 -52.68 -39.73 8.36
C GLU A 259 -54.01 -38.97 8.19
N ARG A 260 -54.47 -38.83 6.95
CA ARG A 260 -55.70 -38.09 6.62
C ARG A 260 -56.57 -38.84 5.63
N GLU A 261 -57.88 -38.71 5.80
CA GLU A 261 -58.83 -39.07 4.75
C GLU A 261 -58.71 -38.10 3.58
N VAL A 262 -58.52 -38.66 2.39
CA VAL A 262 -58.36 -37.94 1.13
C VAL A 262 -59.35 -38.47 0.10
N MET A 263 -59.87 -37.55 -0.72
CA MET A 263 -60.59 -37.95 -1.92
C MET A 263 -59.59 -38.14 -3.06
N GLU A 264 -59.84 -39.10 -3.95
CA GLU A 264 -58.96 -39.41 -5.10
C GLU A 264 -58.73 -38.19 -6.01
N SER A 265 -59.63 -37.21 -6.00
CA SER A 265 -59.52 -35.95 -6.74
C SER A 265 -58.65 -34.88 -6.06
N GLN A 266 -58.23 -35.06 -4.81
CA GLN A 266 -57.46 -34.04 -4.07
C GLN A 266 -55.98 -34.10 -4.42
N GLN A 267 -55.48 -33.02 -5.00
CA GLN A 267 -54.04 -32.84 -5.24
C GLN A 267 -53.31 -32.54 -3.92
N PRO A 268 -52.15 -33.16 -3.67
CA PRO A 268 -51.39 -32.97 -2.44
C PRO A 268 -50.78 -31.57 -2.31
N LEU A 269 -50.44 -30.94 -3.44
CA LEU A 269 -49.78 -29.64 -3.46
C LEU A 269 -50.64 -28.50 -2.88
N PRO A 270 -51.91 -28.27 -3.32
CA PRO A 270 -52.79 -27.29 -2.68
C PRO A 270 -52.98 -27.49 -1.17
N ARG A 271 -52.93 -28.74 -0.69
CA ARG A 271 -52.99 -29.05 0.74
C ARG A 271 -51.69 -28.67 1.47
N ALA A 272 -50.54 -28.93 0.86
CA ALA A 272 -49.25 -28.49 1.39
C ALA A 272 -49.17 -26.95 1.47
N VAL A 273 -49.65 -26.24 0.43
CA VAL A 273 -49.73 -24.77 0.43
C VAL A 273 -50.63 -24.26 1.56
N ALA A 274 -51.85 -24.79 1.66
CA ALA A 274 -52.81 -24.36 2.67
C ALA A 274 -52.30 -24.59 4.10
N GLY A 275 -51.62 -25.72 4.35
CA GLY A 275 -51.01 -26.02 5.65
C GLY A 275 -49.64 -25.39 5.87
N TRP A 276 -49.09 -24.61 4.93
CA TRP A 276 -47.72 -24.11 5.10
C TRP A 276 -47.61 -23.18 6.31
N GLU A 277 -48.51 -22.20 6.38
CA GLU A 277 -48.60 -21.22 7.47
C GLU A 277 -49.87 -21.36 8.31
N GLN A 278 -50.85 -22.15 7.87
CA GLN A 278 -52.06 -22.41 8.62
C GLN A 278 -52.02 -23.81 9.24
N ALA A 279 -52.70 -24.00 10.36
CA ALA A 279 -52.70 -25.28 11.06
C ALA A 279 -53.09 -26.44 10.09
N PRO A 280 -52.27 -27.50 9.96
CA PRO A 280 -51.03 -27.77 10.71
C PRO A 280 -49.81 -27.01 10.13
N PHE A 281 -49.12 -26.21 10.96
CA PHE A 281 -48.00 -25.31 10.57
C PHE A 281 -46.75 -26.04 10.03
N TYR A 282 -46.77 -26.50 8.77
CA TYR A 282 -45.66 -27.29 8.20
C TYR A 282 -44.33 -26.55 8.22
N LYS A 283 -44.32 -25.22 8.01
CA LYS A 283 -43.09 -24.41 8.12
C LYS A 283 -42.45 -24.53 9.51
N ALA A 284 -43.24 -24.40 10.58
CA ALA A 284 -42.74 -24.51 11.96
C ALA A 284 -42.18 -25.91 12.25
N GLN A 285 -42.82 -26.96 11.73
CA GLN A 285 -42.32 -28.33 11.84
C GLN A 285 -40.97 -28.53 11.12
N PHE A 286 -40.79 -27.94 9.93
CA PHE A 286 -39.48 -27.91 9.26
C PHE A 286 -38.43 -27.18 10.10
N GLU A 287 -38.78 -26.03 10.65
CA GLU A 287 -37.87 -25.23 11.46
C GLU A 287 -37.43 -25.97 12.73
N GLU A 288 -38.38 -26.60 13.42
CA GLU A 288 -38.14 -27.41 14.62
C GLU A 288 -37.32 -28.67 14.31
N GLN A 289 -37.72 -29.45 13.31
CA GLN A 289 -37.08 -30.73 12.98
C GLN A 289 -35.63 -30.56 12.49
N PHE A 290 -35.33 -29.45 11.81
CA PHE A 290 -34.02 -29.23 11.20
C PHE A 290 -33.19 -28.12 11.86
N VAL A 291 -33.54 -27.70 13.08
CA VAL A 291 -32.78 -26.67 13.83
C VAL A 291 -31.30 -27.02 14.00
N ASN A 292 -30.98 -28.30 14.25
CA ASN A 292 -29.61 -28.80 14.41
C ASN A 292 -29.22 -29.80 13.30
N ALA A 293 -29.89 -29.73 12.15
CA ALA A 293 -29.59 -30.62 11.05
C ALA A 293 -28.21 -30.32 10.48
N THR A 294 -27.51 -31.38 10.08
CA THR A 294 -26.37 -31.27 9.18
C THR A 294 -26.86 -31.42 7.73
N PRO A 295 -26.27 -30.68 6.78
CA PRO A 295 -26.52 -30.92 5.36
C PRO A 295 -26.23 -32.38 5.02
N ALA A 296 -27.11 -33.00 4.23
CA ALA A 296 -26.92 -34.38 3.83
C ALA A 296 -25.84 -34.44 2.76
N ALA A 297 -25.03 -35.49 2.76
CA ALA A 297 -24.10 -35.73 1.67
C ALA A 297 -24.87 -35.86 0.35
N LEU A 298 -24.37 -35.18 -0.68
CA LEU A 298 -24.93 -35.28 -2.02
C LEU A 298 -24.56 -36.63 -2.66
N PRO A 299 -25.43 -37.21 -3.50
CA PRO A 299 -25.02 -38.34 -4.30
C PRO A 299 -23.85 -37.93 -5.22
N PRO A 300 -22.96 -38.87 -5.60
CA PRO A 300 -21.70 -38.52 -6.28
C PRO A 300 -21.88 -37.71 -7.56
N ALA A 301 -22.93 -37.97 -8.34
CA ALA A 301 -23.20 -37.25 -9.58
C ALA A 301 -23.52 -35.76 -9.32
N GLU A 302 -24.42 -35.48 -8.39
CA GLU A 302 -24.78 -34.11 -7.98
C GLU A 302 -23.61 -33.40 -7.29
N ALA A 303 -22.81 -34.13 -6.50
CA ALA A 303 -21.60 -33.58 -5.89
C ALA A 303 -20.58 -33.12 -6.94
N SER A 304 -20.33 -33.94 -7.98
CA SER A 304 -19.45 -33.56 -9.10
C SER A 304 -20.00 -32.39 -9.90
N GLN A 305 -21.31 -32.33 -10.14
CA GLN A 305 -21.94 -31.19 -10.83
C GLN A 305 -21.85 -29.91 -9.99
N LEU A 306 -22.08 -29.98 -8.67
CA LEU A 306 -21.93 -28.85 -7.77
C LEU A 306 -20.48 -28.35 -7.73
N ALA A 307 -19.50 -29.26 -7.69
CA ALA A 307 -18.09 -28.89 -7.74
C ALA A 307 -17.73 -28.14 -9.03
N ALA A 308 -18.26 -28.57 -10.19
CA ALA A 308 -18.07 -27.85 -11.45
C ALA A 308 -18.67 -26.43 -11.40
N LYS A 309 -19.86 -26.27 -10.80
CA LYS A 309 -20.48 -24.94 -10.64
C LYS A 309 -19.76 -24.06 -9.62
N ILE A 310 -19.16 -24.64 -8.58
CA ILE A 310 -18.29 -23.90 -7.66
C ILE A 310 -17.03 -23.43 -8.41
N SER A 311 -16.47 -24.24 -9.31
CA SER A 311 -15.36 -23.80 -10.18
C SER A 311 -15.75 -22.63 -11.10
N ASP A 312 -16.97 -22.63 -11.65
CA ASP A 312 -17.50 -21.47 -12.41
C ASP A 312 -17.54 -20.20 -11.54
N LEU A 313 -17.96 -20.34 -10.27
CA LEU A 313 -17.99 -19.25 -9.29
C LEU A 313 -16.57 -18.75 -8.96
N GLU A 314 -15.63 -19.66 -8.72
CA GLU A 314 -14.22 -19.30 -8.48
C GLU A 314 -13.67 -18.50 -9.67
N ASN A 315 -13.89 -18.96 -10.90
CA ASN A 315 -13.47 -18.26 -12.11
C ASN A 315 -14.13 -16.88 -12.24
N ALA A 316 -15.39 -16.74 -11.85
CA ALA A 316 -16.07 -15.45 -11.85
C ALA A 316 -15.45 -14.46 -10.83
N LEU A 317 -15.11 -14.93 -9.63
CA LEU A 317 -14.39 -14.12 -8.65
C LEU A 317 -12.99 -13.74 -9.13
N VAL A 318 -12.23 -14.68 -9.71
CA VAL A 318 -10.93 -14.39 -10.32
C VAL A 318 -11.07 -13.30 -11.39
N GLY A 319 -12.09 -13.37 -12.25
CA GLY A 319 -12.34 -12.35 -13.27
C GLY A 319 -12.65 -10.97 -12.68
N LEU A 320 -13.39 -10.90 -11.57
CA LEU A 320 -13.67 -9.65 -10.86
C LEU A 320 -12.40 -9.06 -10.23
N GLN A 321 -11.57 -9.90 -9.59
CA GLN A 321 -10.29 -9.48 -9.01
C GLN A 321 -9.34 -8.96 -10.10
N GLN A 322 -9.22 -9.67 -11.23
CA GLN A 322 -8.41 -9.22 -12.38
C GLN A 322 -8.91 -7.88 -12.96
N THR A 323 -10.22 -7.67 -13.00
CA THR A 323 -10.83 -6.42 -13.45
C THR A 323 -10.49 -5.28 -12.49
N PHE A 324 -10.56 -5.53 -11.18
CA PHE A 324 -10.14 -4.56 -10.17
C PHE A 324 -8.65 -4.23 -10.27
N ASP A 325 -7.79 -5.23 -10.41
CA ASP A 325 -6.35 -5.06 -10.58
C ASP A 325 -5.99 -4.22 -11.82
N ALA A 326 -6.72 -4.42 -12.92
CA ALA A 326 -6.60 -3.58 -14.12
C ALA A 326 -7.05 -2.13 -13.85
N ARG A 327 -8.12 -1.93 -13.07
CA ARG A 327 -8.58 -0.60 -12.67
C ARG A 327 -7.54 0.12 -11.82
N VAL A 328 -6.95 -0.53 -10.83
CA VAL A 328 -5.89 0.07 -9.99
C VAL A 328 -4.76 0.61 -10.85
N LYS A 329 -4.27 -0.16 -11.83
CA LYS A 329 -3.22 0.32 -12.77
C LYS A 329 -3.67 1.54 -13.58
N SER A 330 -4.91 1.54 -14.05
CA SER A 330 -5.48 2.68 -14.78
C SER A 330 -5.54 3.93 -13.89
N GLU A 331 -5.99 3.78 -12.65
CA GLU A 331 -6.09 4.86 -11.68
C GLU A 331 -4.72 5.42 -11.29
N MET A 332 -3.68 4.57 -11.19
CA MET A 332 -2.30 5.02 -10.95
C MET A 332 -1.71 5.79 -12.14
N ASN A 333 -2.04 5.41 -13.38
CA ASN A 333 -1.46 6.05 -14.56
C ASN A 333 -2.14 7.38 -14.92
N GLY A 334 -3.42 7.54 -14.60
CA GLY A 334 -4.19 8.71 -15.06
C GLY A 334 -5.45 9.04 -14.27
N GLY A 335 -5.75 8.31 -13.19
CA GLY A 335 -6.95 8.53 -12.40
C GLY A 335 -6.64 9.07 -11.00
N SER A 336 -7.50 8.70 -10.05
CA SER A 336 -7.51 9.18 -8.67
C SER A 336 -6.26 8.82 -7.85
N LEU A 337 -5.53 7.77 -8.23
CA LEU A 337 -4.33 7.32 -7.51
C LEU A 337 -3.03 7.93 -8.07
N LYS A 338 -3.10 8.69 -9.17
CA LYS A 338 -1.91 9.17 -9.87
C LYS A 338 -1.04 10.05 -8.98
N ASP A 339 -1.64 11.05 -8.35
CA ASP A 339 -0.88 12.03 -7.56
C ASP A 339 -0.28 11.36 -6.31
N ASP A 340 -1.04 10.49 -5.64
CA ASP A 340 -0.53 9.68 -4.51
C ASP A 340 0.60 8.75 -4.92
N THR A 341 0.53 8.15 -6.11
CA THR A 341 1.58 7.28 -6.65
C THR A 341 2.86 8.06 -6.92
N VAL A 342 2.74 9.24 -7.55
CA VAL A 342 3.88 10.13 -7.84
C VAL A 342 4.51 10.63 -6.54
N ALA A 343 3.69 11.05 -5.57
CA ALA A 343 4.17 11.53 -4.27
C ALA A 343 4.85 10.41 -3.46
N LEU A 344 4.33 9.17 -3.49
CA LEU A 344 4.98 8.01 -2.87
C LEU A 344 6.37 7.74 -3.48
N ALA A 345 6.46 7.68 -4.81
CA ALA A 345 7.72 7.49 -5.51
C ALA A 345 8.69 8.66 -5.25
N GLY A 346 8.19 9.89 -5.22
CA GLY A 346 8.95 11.09 -4.85
C GLY A 346 9.49 11.02 -3.41
N GLY A 347 8.67 10.62 -2.45
CA GLY A 347 9.06 10.42 -1.05
C GLY A 347 10.15 9.38 -0.88
N LYS A 348 10.06 8.24 -1.59
CA LYS A 348 11.14 7.25 -1.64
C LYS A 348 12.41 7.86 -2.23
N LYS A 349 12.31 8.56 -3.35
CA LYS A 349 13.47 9.16 -4.04
C LYS A 349 14.17 10.22 -3.20
N LEU A 350 13.39 10.98 -2.43
CA LEU A 350 13.88 11.96 -1.47
C LEU A 350 14.72 11.27 -0.39
N LEU A 351 14.20 10.19 0.19
CA LEU A 351 14.90 9.40 1.20
C LEU A 351 16.19 8.80 0.65
N GLU A 352 16.15 8.18 -0.53
CA GLU A 352 17.36 7.69 -1.23
C GLU A 352 18.40 8.82 -1.40
N SER A 353 17.96 10.02 -1.77
CA SER A 353 18.87 11.14 -2.04
C SER A 353 19.53 11.68 -0.77
N PHE A 354 18.79 11.77 0.34
CA PHE A 354 19.34 12.17 1.64
C PHE A 354 20.31 11.12 2.19
N VAL A 355 19.98 9.83 2.09
CA VAL A 355 20.91 8.77 2.55
C VAL A 355 22.15 8.71 1.65
N ALA A 356 22.00 8.85 0.32
CA ALA A 356 23.13 8.87 -0.62
C ALA A 356 24.14 10.00 -0.35
N LEU A 357 23.65 11.18 0.02
CA LEU A 357 24.53 12.33 0.29
C LEU A 357 25.03 12.38 1.74
N GLY A 358 24.19 11.98 2.70
CA GLY A 358 24.51 12.07 4.12
C GLY A 358 25.27 10.87 4.66
N MET A 359 25.01 9.68 4.13
CA MET A 359 25.53 8.41 4.65
C MET A 359 26.22 7.54 3.59
N PRO A 360 27.17 8.09 2.81
CA PRO A 360 27.82 7.33 1.74
C PRO A 360 28.62 6.13 2.26
N GLN A 361 29.28 6.23 3.43
CA GLN A 361 30.04 5.11 3.99
C GLN A 361 29.13 4.00 4.50
N ALA A 362 27.97 4.35 5.08
CA ALA A 362 27.00 3.34 5.53
C ALA A 362 26.46 2.57 4.32
N LEU A 363 26.14 3.27 3.23
CA LEU A 363 25.66 2.63 2.00
C LEU A 363 26.70 1.71 1.35
N GLU A 364 27.98 2.04 1.45
CA GLU A 364 29.06 1.21 0.93
C GLU A 364 29.30 -0.04 1.80
N SER A 365 29.16 0.09 3.11
CA SER A 365 29.51 -0.96 4.08
C SER A 365 28.35 -1.86 4.53
N ASP A 366 27.09 -1.42 4.38
CA ASP A 366 25.91 -2.16 4.82
C ASP A 366 25.01 -2.57 3.64
N ASP A 367 25.13 -3.86 3.31
CA ASP A 367 24.34 -4.52 2.26
C ASP A 367 22.84 -4.46 2.52
N LEU A 368 22.41 -4.48 3.79
CA LEU A 368 21.00 -4.43 4.16
C LEU A 368 20.45 -3.02 3.92
N LEU A 369 21.15 -1.97 4.36
CA LEU A 369 20.77 -0.58 4.08
C LEU A 369 20.66 -0.34 2.57
N ARG A 370 21.66 -0.79 1.81
CA ARG A 370 21.67 -0.71 0.35
C ARG A 370 20.53 -1.52 -0.29
N SER A 371 20.21 -2.69 0.25
CA SER A 371 19.11 -3.53 -0.24
C SER A 371 17.73 -2.90 0.04
N LEU A 372 17.56 -2.25 1.20
CA LEU A 372 16.32 -1.55 1.58
C LEU A 372 16.07 -0.25 0.80
N LEU A 373 17.10 0.33 0.18
CA LEU A 373 16.94 1.51 -0.68
C LEU A 373 16.87 1.13 -2.16
N TYR A 374 17.80 0.31 -2.64
CA TYR A 374 18.01 0.09 -4.07
C TYR A 374 17.84 -1.38 -4.51
N GLY A 375 17.66 -2.30 -3.57
CA GLY A 375 17.61 -3.73 -3.83
C GLY A 375 16.21 -4.32 -3.99
N ASN A 376 16.13 -5.64 -3.90
CA ASN A 376 14.87 -6.40 -3.93
C ASN A 376 14.03 -6.23 -2.65
N GLN A 377 14.67 -5.81 -1.55
CA GLN A 377 14.01 -5.41 -0.32
C GLN A 377 13.73 -3.91 -0.27
N SER A 378 13.82 -3.20 -1.40
CA SER A 378 13.62 -1.76 -1.40
C SER A 378 12.24 -1.36 -0.87
N LEU A 379 12.18 -0.16 -0.27
CA LEU A 379 10.92 0.47 0.11
C LEU A 379 9.93 0.44 -1.06
N VAL A 380 8.65 0.23 -0.72
CA VAL A 380 7.57 0.14 -1.69
C VAL A 380 7.51 1.39 -2.56
N ASP A 381 7.55 1.18 -3.87
CA ASP A 381 7.38 2.17 -4.94
C ASP A 381 6.25 1.78 -5.90
N ASP A 382 6.04 2.63 -6.91
CA ASP A 382 5.06 2.46 -7.97
C ASP A 382 5.23 1.13 -8.74
N GLN A 383 6.48 0.73 -9.02
CA GLN A 383 6.76 -0.51 -9.74
C GLN A 383 6.40 -1.75 -8.90
N GLN A 384 6.70 -1.74 -7.61
CA GLN A 384 6.34 -2.83 -6.70
C GLN A 384 4.81 -2.91 -6.49
N VAL A 385 4.12 -1.77 -6.47
CA VAL A 385 2.65 -1.74 -6.48
C VAL A 385 2.10 -2.36 -7.77
N ILE A 386 2.58 -1.94 -8.94
CA ILE A 386 2.17 -2.51 -10.24
C ILE A 386 2.44 -4.02 -10.27
N ALA A 387 3.60 -4.46 -9.74
CA ALA A 387 3.96 -5.86 -9.63
C ALA A 387 2.94 -6.64 -8.77
N ALA A 388 2.52 -6.09 -7.62
CA ALA A 388 1.54 -6.73 -6.76
C ALA A 388 0.19 -6.96 -7.48
N TYR A 389 -0.26 -5.99 -8.27
CA TYR A 389 -1.51 -6.05 -9.04
C TYR A 389 -1.36 -6.66 -10.46
N THR A 390 -0.18 -7.14 -10.85
CA THR A 390 0.04 -7.90 -12.11
C THR A 390 0.20 -9.40 -11.88
N ARG A 391 0.27 -9.84 -10.61
CA ARG A 391 0.42 -11.26 -10.28
C ARG A 391 -0.77 -12.04 -10.85
N PRO A 392 -0.54 -13.18 -11.54
CA PRO A 392 -1.62 -14.05 -11.96
C PRO A 392 -2.44 -14.48 -10.76
N ILE A 393 -3.74 -14.22 -10.79
CA ILE A 393 -4.69 -14.68 -9.77
C ILE A 393 -5.15 -16.09 -10.16
N SER A 394 -4.94 -17.04 -9.26
CA SER A 394 -5.45 -18.41 -9.36
C SER A 394 -6.53 -18.68 -8.31
N THR A 395 -7.28 -19.77 -8.45
CA THR A 395 -8.34 -20.16 -7.50
C THR A 395 -7.80 -20.38 -6.07
N THR A 396 -6.53 -20.79 -5.93
CA THR A 396 -5.87 -20.91 -4.61
C THR A 396 -5.52 -19.58 -3.95
N GLN A 397 -5.67 -18.46 -4.66
CA GLN A 397 -5.29 -17.13 -4.21
C GLN A 397 -6.49 -16.18 -4.08
N LEU A 398 -7.72 -16.69 -4.16
CA LEU A 398 -8.94 -15.90 -4.05
C LEU A 398 -9.06 -15.10 -2.74
N THR A 399 -8.34 -15.52 -1.70
CA THR A 399 -8.34 -14.86 -0.39
C THR A 399 -7.13 -13.93 -0.16
N ILE A 400 -6.22 -13.84 -1.12
CA ILE A 400 -5.04 -12.98 -1.02
C ILE A 400 -5.43 -11.58 -1.50
N ASN A 401 -5.41 -10.61 -0.59
CA ASN A 401 -5.60 -9.21 -0.92
C ASN A 401 -4.23 -8.54 -1.18
N PRO A 402 -3.91 -8.14 -2.43
CA PRO A 402 -2.62 -7.53 -2.76
C PRO A 402 -2.31 -6.27 -1.95
N ARG A 403 -3.34 -5.48 -1.59
CA ARG A 403 -3.20 -4.27 -0.78
C ARG A 403 -2.62 -4.59 0.59
N LEU A 404 -3.17 -5.60 1.27
CA LEU A 404 -2.76 -5.96 2.62
C LEU A 404 -1.33 -6.54 2.64
N GLU A 405 -0.98 -7.37 1.66
CA GLU A 405 0.39 -7.88 1.52
C GLU A 405 1.40 -6.75 1.24
N LEU A 406 1.04 -5.82 0.36
CA LEU A 406 1.85 -4.67 0.01
C LEU A 406 2.08 -3.77 1.24
N MET A 407 1.03 -3.42 1.97
CA MET A 407 1.13 -2.57 3.16
C MET A 407 1.91 -3.25 4.28
N ALA A 408 1.70 -4.54 4.53
CA ALA A 408 2.49 -5.28 5.50
C ALA A 408 3.99 -5.32 5.13
N THR A 409 4.30 -5.42 3.83
CA THR A 409 5.68 -5.38 3.33
C THR A 409 6.29 -3.99 3.47
N ALA A 410 5.53 -2.94 3.13
CA ALA A 410 5.94 -1.55 3.26
C ALA A 410 6.20 -1.19 4.74
N THR A 411 5.33 -1.65 5.65
CA THR A 411 5.49 -1.46 7.10
C THR A 411 6.82 -2.04 7.58
N LYS A 412 7.04 -3.33 7.34
CA LYS A 412 8.27 -4.01 7.76
C LYS A 412 9.54 -3.35 7.22
N ARG A 413 9.53 -2.93 5.95
CA ARG A 413 10.71 -2.37 5.29
C ARG A 413 11.05 -0.96 5.78
N HIS A 414 10.05 -0.09 5.98
CA HIS A 414 10.36 1.25 6.48
C HIS A 414 10.74 1.24 7.97
N GLU A 415 10.16 0.34 8.77
CA GLU A 415 10.59 0.13 10.17
C GLU A 415 12.04 -0.33 10.22
N ALA A 416 12.41 -1.35 9.43
CA ALA A 416 13.79 -1.85 9.35
C ALA A 416 14.77 -0.76 8.88
N LEU A 417 14.38 0.06 7.90
CA LEU A 417 15.20 1.19 7.46
C LEU A 417 15.34 2.25 8.56
N GLY A 418 14.26 2.57 9.26
CA GLY A 418 14.28 3.49 10.39
C GLY A 418 15.23 3.03 11.48
N GLU A 419 15.17 1.76 11.88
CA GLU A 419 16.08 1.17 12.87
C GLU A 419 17.56 1.24 12.45
N LEU A 420 17.87 0.99 11.17
CA LEU A 420 19.24 1.13 10.65
C LEU A 420 19.71 2.58 10.69
N LEU A 421 18.90 3.51 10.22
CA LEU A 421 19.26 4.94 10.22
C LEU A 421 19.45 5.46 11.65
N THR A 422 18.57 5.05 12.59
CA THR A 422 18.73 5.33 14.02
C THR A 422 20.05 4.79 14.54
N ARG A 423 20.38 3.52 14.25
CA ARG A 423 21.65 2.90 14.66
C ARG A 423 22.86 3.69 14.18
N TYR A 424 22.88 4.15 12.93
CA TYR A 424 23.97 4.97 12.41
C TYR A 424 24.05 6.33 13.10
N THR A 425 22.92 7.00 13.31
CA THR A 425 22.91 8.28 14.03
C THR A 425 23.34 8.14 15.49
N ASP A 426 23.00 7.02 16.14
CA ASP A 426 23.44 6.71 17.51
C ASP A 426 24.92 6.38 17.56
N ALA A 427 25.45 5.65 16.57
CA ALA A 427 26.87 5.35 16.46
C ALA A 427 27.71 6.63 16.24
N ILE A 428 27.18 7.61 15.49
CA ILE A 428 27.75 8.96 15.35
C ILE A 428 27.70 9.70 16.70
N ASN A 429 26.57 9.68 17.41
CA ASN A 429 26.43 10.29 18.73
C ASN A 429 27.45 9.72 19.73
N ALA A 430 27.74 8.43 19.62
CA ALA A 430 28.71 7.72 20.46
C ALA A 430 30.17 7.85 19.96
N GLU A 431 30.41 8.64 18.91
CA GLU A 431 31.72 8.82 18.26
C GLU A 431 32.38 7.51 17.75
N SER A 432 31.62 6.42 17.70
CA SER A 432 32.08 5.10 17.25
C SER A 432 32.04 4.94 15.73
N TYR A 433 31.39 5.89 15.04
CA TYR A 433 31.21 5.90 13.60
C TYR A 433 31.22 7.34 13.08
N SER A 434 31.67 7.52 11.84
CA SER A 434 31.66 8.83 11.15
C SER A 434 31.33 8.64 9.68
N GLU A 435 30.75 9.67 9.05
CA GLU A 435 30.46 9.71 7.61
C GLU A 435 31.43 10.66 6.90
N PRO A 436 32.68 10.22 6.64
CA PRO A 436 33.67 11.02 5.95
C PRO A 436 33.29 11.17 4.48
N ILE A 437 33.34 12.41 3.98
CA ILE A 437 33.15 12.69 2.55
C ILE A 437 34.51 12.57 1.86
N SER A 438 34.98 11.32 1.77
CA SER A 438 36.34 10.97 1.35
C SER A 438 36.72 11.62 0.02
N LEU A 439 35.80 11.68 -0.95
CA LEU A 439 36.07 12.26 -2.26
C LEU A 439 36.41 13.77 -2.20
N ILE A 440 35.65 14.55 -1.44
CA ILE A 440 35.87 16.00 -1.31
C ILE A 440 37.15 16.23 -0.52
N ASN A 441 37.30 15.56 0.63
CA ASN A 441 38.47 15.72 1.48
C ASN A 441 39.77 15.32 0.75
N ASN A 442 39.79 14.16 0.10
CA ASN A 442 40.96 13.69 -0.66
C ASN A 442 41.30 14.63 -1.82
N THR A 443 40.30 15.16 -2.53
CA THR A 443 40.56 16.11 -3.62
C THR A 443 41.12 17.43 -3.10
N ARG A 444 40.61 17.94 -1.96
CA ARG A 444 41.17 19.13 -1.30
C ARG A 444 42.62 18.90 -0.87
N LEU A 445 42.91 17.75 -0.27
CA LEU A 445 44.26 17.38 0.15
C LEU A 445 45.22 17.32 -1.05
N GLN A 446 44.82 16.65 -2.14
CA GLN A 446 45.61 16.58 -3.37
C GLN A 446 45.88 17.96 -3.96
N MET A 447 44.85 18.79 -4.09
CA MET A 447 44.97 20.15 -4.60
C MET A 447 45.91 21.00 -3.73
N ASN A 448 45.77 20.93 -2.40
CA ASN A 448 46.62 21.71 -1.51
C ASN A 448 48.08 21.24 -1.58
N LEU A 449 48.32 19.92 -1.56
CA LEU A 449 49.66 19.35 -1.66
C LEU A 449 50.35 19.75 -2.98
N SER A 450 49.66 19.63 -4.12
CA SER A 450 50.23 20.01 -5.42
C SER A 450 50.55 21.49 -5.52
N MET A 451 49.74 22.36 -4.92
CA MET A 451 49.95 23.80 -4.97
C MET A 451 51.10 24.21 -4.05
N THR A 452 51.25 23.58 -2.89
CA THR A 452 52.42 23.73 -2.03
C THR A 452 53.70 23.29 -2.75
N LEU A 453 53.68 22.17 -3.47
CA LEU A 453 54.81 21.71 -4.27
C LEU A 453 55.16 22.68 -5.42
N ALA A 454 54.17 23.37 -5.98
CA ALA A 454 54.38 24.41 -6.99
C ALA A 454 54.86 25.76 -6.44
N GLY A 455 55.14 25.85 -5.13
CA GLY A 455 55.60 27.08 -4.48
C GLY A 455 54.49 28.14 -4.28
N ILE A 456 53.23 27.75 -4.44
CA ILE A 456 52.08 28.59 -4.07
C ILE A 456 51.79 28.29 -2.61
N ASP A 457 52.40 29.07 -1.72
CA ASP A 457 51.95 29.08 -0.33
C ASP A 457 50.53 29.65 -0.33
N ALA A 458 49.56 28.81 0.01
CA ALA A 458 48.21 29.26 0.30
C ALA A 458 48.32 30.16 1.53
N GLY A 459 48.53 31.46 1.29
CA GLY A 459 48.58 32.46 2.35
C GLY A 459 47.43 32.23 3.32
N ALA A 460 47.70 32.42 4.61
CA ALA A 460 46.76 32.11 5.69
C ALA A 460 45.33 32.50 5.29
N PRO A 461 44.33 31.61 5.47
CA PRO A 461 42.98 31.84 4.98
C PRO A 461 42.52 33.24 5.41
N PRO A 462 41.91 34.04 4.51
CA PRO A 462 41.44 35.37 4.86
C PRO A 462 40.52 35.23 6.07
N VAL A 463 40.86 35.93 7.16
CA VAL A 463 40.05 35.97 8.38
C VAL A 463 38.63 36.34 7.96
N PRO A 464 37.59 35.57 8.34
CA PRO A 464 36.21 35.91 8.01
C PRO A 464 35.96 37.34 8.47
N GLY A 465 35.62 38.23 7.53
CA GLY A 465 35.31 39.61 7.82
C GLY A 465 34.27 39.65 8.94
N GLY A 466 34.66 40.20 10.09
CA GLY A 466 33.71 40.51 11.15
C GLY A 466 32.58 41.37 10.59
N PRO A 467 31.38 41.32 11.18
CA PRO A 467 30.24 42.08 10.69
C PRO A 467 30.64 43.55 10.52
N ASP A 468 30.38 44.09 9.31
CA ASP A 468 30.58 45.50 9.00
C ASP A 468 29.88 46.34 10.06
N VAL A 469 30.66 46.93 10.97
CA VAL A 469 30.18 47.94 11.90
C VAL A 469 30.04 49.22 11.07
N PRO A 470 28.84 49.80 10.91
CA PRO A 470 28.66 51.04 10.19
C PRO A 470 29.45 52.15 10.88
N GLY A 471 30.30 52.83 10.13
CA GLY A 471 31.19 53.87 10.63
C GLY A 471 30.46 54.96 11.39
N THR A 472 30.90 55.20 12.63
CA THR A 472 30.60 56.42 13.38
C THR A 472 31.36 57.61 12.79
N PRO A 473 30.75 58.80 12.64
CA PRO A 473 31.42 59.97 12.10
C PRO A 473 32.45 60.55 13.08
N ASP A 474 33.55 61.04 12.52
CA ASP A 474 34.66 61.68 13.22
C ASP A 474 34.23 62.74 14.23
N THR A 475 34.81 62.68 15.43
CA THR A 475 34.87 63.81 16.37
C THR A 475 36.34 64.08 16.73
N PRO A 476 36.85 65.32 16.61
CA PRO A 476 38.25 65.63 16.87
C PRO A 476 38.49 66.03 18.33
N GLY A 477 39.57 65.56 18.94
CA GLY A 477 40.12 66.18 20.15
C GLY A 477 40.76 65.22 21.16
N SER A 478 42.10 65.28 21.22
CA SER A 478 42.96 65.16 22.41
C SER A 478 42.55 64.23 23.57
N GLN A 479 43.43 63.29 23.94
CA GLN A 479 44.37 63.47 25.07
C GLN A 479 45.26 62.23 25.24
N ARG A 480 46.54 62.49 25.52
CA ARG A 480 47.53 61.53 25.99
C ARG A 480 47.16 61.08 27.40
N PHE A 481 47.22 59.78 27.69
CA PHE A 481 47.49 59.29 29.04
C PHE A 481 48.42 58.08 29.02
N PHE A 482 49.40 58.14 29.93
CA PHE A 482 50.44 57.16 30.23
C PHE A 482 49.86 55.92 30.96
N LEU A 483 50.43 54.75 30.64
CA LEU A 483 50.87 53.59 31.47
C LEU A 483 50.31 53.40 32.92
N PRO A 484 50.23 52.16 33.48
CA PRO A 484 51.30 51.16 33.37
C PRO A 484 50.97 49.65 33.34
N PHE A 485 52.02 48.95 32.92
CA PHE A 485 52.43 47.59 33.29
C PHE A 485 52.24 47.25 34.78
N VAL A 486 51.61 46.09 35.05
CA VAL A 486 51.88 45.09 36.12
C VAL A 486 51.25 43.79 35.56
N GLY A 487 51.87 42.61 35.43
CA GLY A 487 52.96 42.00 36.18
C GLY A 487 52.41 40.84 37.01
N LEU A 488 52.23 39.67 36.38
CA LEU A 488 52.51 38.32 36.93
C LEU A 488 52.48 37.28 35.80
#